data_AF-A0A9P0LQF7-F1
#
_entry.id   AF-A0A9P0LQF7-F1
#
_cell.length_a   1.000
_cell.length_b   1.000
_cell.length_c   1.000
_cell.angle_alpha   90.00
_cell.angle_beta   90.00
_cell.angle_gamma   90.00
#
_symmetry.space_group_name_H-M   'P 1'
#
loop_
_entity.id
_entity.type
_entity.pdbx_description
1 polymer ?
#
loop_
_entity_poly.entity_id
_entity_poly.type
_entity_poly.pdbx_seq_one_letter_code
_entity_poly.pdbx_strand_id
1 'polypeptide(L)'
;MYLVNKLHLFPLFSLLLFSGVIGAVDGTHIFVKVEKSQQDSYIDRYRRTSINLTAICDSNTFIHLRYPGSAHDSRVFENSIMCKNIERHGPNFYFLDTQKYHLIGDSAFALRTWLITPYRGNVTRKQKFHNNCLSSDRVKIEHCFGAYKGRWRRVQYIK
;
A
#
# COMPACT_ATOMS: atom_id res chain seq x y z
N MET A 1 -11.09 12.07 9.30
CA MET A 1 -11.93 12.46 8.16
C MET A 1 -11.24 11.98 6.90
N TYR A 2 -11.59 10.79 6.40
CA TYR A 2 -11.02 10.26 5.16
C TYR A 2 -11.90 10.70 4.01
N LEU A 3 -11.45 11.71 3.26
CA LEU A 3 -12.07 12.11 2.00
C LEU A 3 -11.92 10.94 1.03
N VAL A 4 -13.03 10.25 0.78
CA VAL A 4 -13.17 9.28 -0.31
C VAL A 4 -13.35 10.10 -1.60
N ASN A 5 -12.26 10.67 -2.09
CA ASN A 5 -12.27 11.19 -3.45
C ASN A 5 -12.15 9.98 -4.39
N LYS A 6 -13.03 9.89 -5.39
CA LYS A 6 -12.85 8.98 -6.52
C LYS A 6 -11.42 9.14 -7.01
N LEU A 7 -10.69 8.03 -7.16
CA LEU A 7 -9.38 8.05 -7.79
C LEU A 7 -9.60 8.50 -9.24
N HIS A 8 -9.28 9.76 -9.53
CA HIS A 8 -9.39 10.29 -10.87
C HIS A 8 -8.25 9.68 -11.70
N LEU A 9 -8.64 8.82 -12.64
CA LEU A 9 -7.81 8.29 -13.72
C LEU A 9 -6.93 9.40 -14.32
N PHE A 10 -5.61 9.25 -14.35
CA PHE A 10 -4.73 9.73 -15.44
C PHE A 10 -3.33 9.08 -15.32
N PRO A 11 -2.63 8.85 -16.44
CA PRO A 11 -1.64 7.80 -16.58
C PRO A 11 -0.30 8.23 -15.99
N LEU A 12 0.41 7.30 -15.32
CA LEU A 12 1.88 7.16 -15.41
C LEU A 12 2.42 5.99 -14.58
N PHE A 13 1.69 4.88 -14.44
CA PHE A 13 2.33 3.56 -14.28
C PHE A 13 2.67 3.02 -15.68
N SER A 14 3.59 3.70 -16.37
CA SER A 14 4.15 3.21 -17.63
C SER A 14 5.50 2.56 -17.35
N LEU A 15 5.46 1.31 -16.90
CA LEU A 15 6.40 0.31 -17.40
C LEU A 15 5.56 -0.72 -18.15
N LEU A 16 5.99 -1.03 -19.36
CA LEU A 16 5.30 -1.72 -20.46
C LEU A 16 4.61 -3.06 -20.14
N LEU A 17 4.72 -3.60 -18.92
CA LEU A 17 4.21 -4.93 -18.57
C LEU A 17 2.82 -4.96 -17.93
N PHE A 18 2.41 -3.90 -17.22
CA PHE A 18 1.20 -3.91 -16.40
C PHE A 18 0.19 -2.85 -16.86
N SER A 19 -0.55 -3.15 -17.93
CA SER A 19 -1.60 -2.26 -18.44
C SER A 19 -2.76 -2.14 -17.43
N GLY A 20 -3.14 -0.91 -17.08
CA GLY A 20 -4.25 -0.66 -16.15
C GLY A 20 -3.84 -0.58 -14.67
N VAL A 21 -2.54 -0.49 -14.35
CA VAL A 21 -2.13 -0.13 -12.99
C VAL A 21 -2.56 1.29 -12.66
N ILE A 22 -3.31 1.44 -11.57
CA ILE A 22 -3.79 2.73 -11.09
C ILE A 22 -3.04 3.24 -9.87
N GLY A 23 -2.29 2.38 -9.21
CA GLY A 23 -1.60 2.72 -7.96
C GLY A 23 -0.86 1.53 -7.38
N ALA A 24 0.06 1.83 -6.48
CA ALA A 24 0.77 0.85 -5.68
C ALA A 24 0.24 0.87 -4.24
N VAL A 25 0.25 -0.28 -3.58
CA VAL A 25 -0.05 -0.43 -2.14
C VAL A 25 1.20 -0.92 -1.41
N ASP A 26 1.45 -0.34 -0.26
CA ASP A 26 2.59 -0.70 0.59
C ASP A 26 2.39 -0.21 2.03
N GLY A 27 3.17 -0.79 2.94
CA GLY A 27 3.24 -0.42 4.35
C GLY A 27 4.48 0.40 4.68
N THR A 28 4.37 1.31 5.63
CA THR A 28 5.54 1.98 6.21
C THR A 28 5.36 2.25 7.69
N HIS A 29 6.45 2.23 8.44
CA HIS A 29 6.41 2.52 9.87
C HIS A 29 6.77 3.97 10.16
N ILE A 30 6.00 4.55 11.09
CA ILE A 30 6.22 5.86 11.67
C ILE A 30 6.55 5.67 13.14
N PHE A 31 7.72 6.11 13.61
CA PHE A 31 8.08 5.97 15.02
C PHE A 31 7.27 6.91 15.90
N VAL A 32 6.80 6.37 17.02
CA VAL A 32 6.00 7.09 18.00
C VAL A 32 6.46 6.74 19.39
N LYS A 33 6.25 7.66 20.33
CA LYS A 33 6.30 7.34 21.76
C LYS A 33 4.90 6.95 22.21
N VAL A 34 4.81 5.88 22.99
CA VAL A 34 3.56 5.45 23.63
C VAL A 34 3.86 5.07 25.08
N GLU A 35 2.85 5.18 25.92
CA GLU A 35 2.93 4.78 27.32
C GLU A 35 3.38 3.33 27.48
N LYS A 36 4.17 3.04 28.51
CA LYS A 36 4.74 1.69 28.75
C LYS A 36 3.67 0.60 28.74
N SER A 37 2.49 0.88 29.31
CA SER A 37 1.36 -0.04 29.37
C SER A 37 0.76 -0.39 28.00
N GLN A 38 1.05 0.38 26.96
CA GLN A 38 0.51 0.21 25.61
C GLN A 38 1.56 -0.30 24.61
N GLN A 39 2.84 -0.35 24.99
CA GLN A 39 3.96 -0.60 24.07
C GLN A 39 3.84 -1.90 23.30
N ASP A 40 3.33 -2.97 23.91
CA ASP A 40 3.22 -4.29 23.29
C ASP A 40 2.47 -4.26 21.95
N SER A 41 1.43 -3.42 21.85
CA SER A 41 0.67 -3.26 20.61
C SER A 41 1.42 -2.45 19.54
N TYR A 42 2.38 -1.62 19.91
CA TYR A 42 3.09 -0.71 18.99
C TYR A 42 4.49 -1.20 18.61
N ILE A 43 5.00 -2.25 19.26
CA ILE A 43 6.30 -2.84 18.93
C ILE A 43 6.24 -3.48 17.53
N ASP A 44 7.07 -2.96 16.64
CA ASP A 44 7.26 -3.48 15.29
C ASP A 44 8.24 -4.67 15.25
N ARG A 45 8.43 -5.22 14.04
CA ARG A 45 9.40 -6.30 13.77
C ARG A 45 10.85 -5.94 14.10
N TYR A 46 11.16 -4.66 14.29
CA TYR A 46 12.47 -4.13 14.65
C TYR A 46 12.57 -3.74 16.12
N ARG A 47 11.63 -4.19 16.97
CA ARG A 47 11.59 -3.91 18.42
C ARG A 47 11.49 -2.42 18.76
N ARG A 48 10.84 -1.62 17.90
CA ARG A 48 10.59 -0.19 18.14
C ARG A 48 9.09 0.10 18.16
N THR A 49 8.70 1.07 18.98
CA THR A 49 7.31 1.55 19.01
C THR A 49 7.01 2.38 17.76
N SER A 50 6.02 1.96 16.99
CA SER A 50 5.65 2.62 15.75
C SER A 50 4.15 2.52 15.48
N ILE A 51 3.67 3.37 14.58
CA ILE A 51 2.39 3.22 13.88
C ILE A 51 2.70 2.61 12.53
N ASN A 52 2.01 1.52 12.20
CA ASN A 52 1.97 1.00 10.83
C ASN A 52 1.04 1.91 10.00
N LEU A 53 1.60 2.53 8.96
CA LEU A 53 0.91 3.30 7.95
C LEU A 53 0.89 2.52 6.64
N THR A 54 -0.24 1.88 6.34
CA THR A 54 -0.45 1.28 5.01
C THR A 54 -1.13 2.28 4.10
N ALA A 55 -0.62 2.47 2.90
CA ALA A 55 -1.14 3.44 1.95
C ALA A 55 -1.26 2.88 0.54
N ILE A 56 -2.19 3.46 -0.22
CA ILE A 56 -2.22 3.38 -1.67
C ILE A 56 -1.74 4.72 -2.21
N CYS A 57 -0.78 4.67 -3.14
CA CYS A 57 -0.31 5.84 -3.85
C CYS A 57 -0.51 5.72 -5.36
N ASP A 58 -1.02 6.79 -5.96
CA ASP A 58 -0.93 7.06 -7.40
C ASP A 58 -0.08 8.32 -7.64
N SER A 59 -0.08 8.89 -8.85
CA SER A 59 0.71 10.10 -9.17
C SER A 59 0.27 11.36 -8.39
N ASN A 60 -0.95 11.41 -7.86
CA ASN A 60 -1.59 12.60 -7.26
C ASN A 60 -2.31 12.34 -5.92
N THR A 61 -2.51 11.09 -5.53
CA THR A 61 -3.37 10.67 -4.41
C THR A 61 -2.62 9.77 -3.44
N PHE A 62 -2.74 10.07 -2.14
CA PHE A 62 -2.17 9.28 -1.06
C PHE A 62 -3.26 8.97 -0.01
N ILE A 63 -3.86 7.78 -0.11
CA ILE A 63 -4.87 7.31 0.86
C ILE A 63 -4.17 6.36 1.82
N HIS A 64 -4.29 6.61 3.13
CA HIS A 64 -3.58 5.82 4.13
C HIS A 64 -4.48 5.41 5.30
N LEU A 65 -4.08 4.34 5.97
CA LEU A 65 -4.66 3.82 7.20
C LEU A 65 -3.58 3.71 8.25
N ARG A 66 -3.97 3.79 9.52
CA ARG A 66 -3.04 3.79 10.65
C ARG A 66 -3.46 2.73 11.64
N TYR A 67 -2.54 1.83 11.95
CA TYR A 67 -2.70 0.78 12.95
C TYR A 67 -1.49 0.77 13.90
N PRO A 68 -1.60 0.16 15.08
CA PRO A 68 -0.44 -0.09 15.93
C PRO A 68 0.66 -0.86 15.18
N GLY A 69 1.92 -0.57 15.48
CA GLY A 69 3.10 -1.07 14.75
C GLY A 69 3.28 -2.60 14.74
N SER A 70 2.60 -3.31 15.66
CA SER A 70 2.56 -4.78 15.63
C SER A 70 1.68 -5.35 14.52
N ALA A 71 0.78 -4.56 13.94
CA ALA A 71 -0.14 -5.01 12.91
C ALA A 71 0.59 -5.25 11.58
N HIS A 72 0.29 -6.37 10.93
CA HIS A 72 0.78 -6.68 9.57
C HIS A 72 0.08 -5.83 8.51
N ASP A 73 0.81 -5.42 7.48
CA ASP A 73 0.30 -4.60 6.37
C ASP A 73 -0.93 -5.22 5.69
N SER A 74 -0.92 -6.54 5.51
CA SER A 74 -2.07 -7.29 4.98
C SER A 74 -3.34 -7.09 5.81
N ARG A 75 -3.22 -7.21 7.13
CA ARG A 75 -4.34 -7.02 8.06
C ARG A 75 -4.84 -5.59 8.04
N VAL A 76 -3.93 -4.60 8.00
CA VAL A 76 -4.31 -3.19 7.92
C VAL A 76 -5.10 -2.92 6.64
N PHE A 77 -4.61 -3.44 5.51
CA PHE A 77 -5.23 -3.29 4.21
C PHE A 77 -6.60 -3.98 4.10
N GLU A 78 -6.72 -5.21 4.56
CA GLU A 78 -7.99 -5.97 4.54
C GLU A 78 -9.06 -5.32 5.41
N ASN A 79 -8.66 -4.62 6.47
CA ASN A 79 -9.59 -3.88 7.32
C ASN A 79 -10.03 -2.53 6.75
N SER A 80 -9.41 -2.09 5.66
CA SER A 80 -9.73 -0.83 5.00
C SER A 80 -11.16 -0.79 4.46
N ILE A 81 -11.78 0.39 4.51
CA ILE A 81 -13.09 0.63 3.88
C ILE A 81 -13.02 0.35 2.38
N MET A 82 -11.89 0.68 1.74
CA MET A 82 -11.69 0.42 0.33
C MET A 82 -11.72 -1.07 0.02
N CYS A 83 -10.90 -1.88 0.69
CA CYS A 83 -10.87 -3.33 0.49
C CYS A 83 -12.26 -3.93 0.77
N LYS A 84 -12.90 -3.57 1.89
CA LYS A 84 -14.24 -4.05 2.23
C LYS A 84 -15.29 -3.71 1.18
N ASN A 85 -15.26 -2.49 0.63
CA ASN A 85 -16.19 -2.08 -0.41
C ASN A 85 -15.90 -2.76 -1.75
N ILE A 86 -14.64 -2.97 -2.13
CA ILE A 86 -14.29 -3.72 -3.35
C ILE A 86 -14.74 -5.18 -3.23
N GLU A 87 -14.52 -5.82 -2.08
CA GLU A 87 -14.96 -7.21 -1.86
C GLU A 87 -16.49 -7.33 -1.86
N ARG A 88 -17.21 -6.29 -1.41
CA ARG A 88 -18.69 -6.29 -1.36
C ARG A 88 -19.36 -5.90 -2.67
N HIS A 89 -18.82 -4.92 -3.38
CA HIS A 89 -19.46 -4.27 -4.52
C HIS A 89 -18.70 -4.47 -5.84
N GLY A 90 -17.55 -5.14 -5.79
CA GLY A 90 -16.64 -5.30 -6.92
C GLY A 90 -15.69 -4.11 -7.09
N PRO A 91 -14.60 -4.29 -7.86
CA PRO A 91 -13.62 -3.24 -8.13
C PRO A 91 -14.21 -2.01 -8.82
N ASN A 92 -15.30 -2.20 -9.57
CA ASN A 92 -16.00 -1.13 -10.29
C ASN A 92 -16.63 -0.07 -9.37
N PHE A 93 -16.72 -0.35 -8.07
CA PHE A 93 -17.17 0.63 -7.07
C PHE A 93 -16.21 1.82 -6.94
N TYR A 94 -14.89 1.59 -7.12
CA TYR A 94 -13.88 2.65 -7.08
C TYR A 94 -13.21 2.91 -8.43
N PHE A 95 -13.14 1.90 -9.30
CA PHE A 95 -12.45 1.99 -10.58
C PHE A 95 -13.50 2.05 -11.70
N LEU A 96 -13.40 3.01 -12.63
CA LEU A 96 -14.41 3.17 -13.69
C LEU A 96 -14.41 1.96 -14.65
N ASP A 97 -15.54 1.63 -15.28
CA ASP A 97 -15.77 0.32 -15.92
C ASP A 97 -15.22 0.17 -17.36
N THR A 98 -14.05 0.75 -17.66
CA THR A 98 -13.55 0.81 -19.05
C THR A 98 -12.20 0.14 -19.31
N GLN A 99 -11.49 -0.33 -18.28
CA GLN A 99 -10.22 -1.11 -18.41
C GLN A 99 -10.03 -2.11 -17.25
N LYS A 100 -9.11 -3.07 -17.40
CA LYS A 100 -8.66 -3.96 -16.31
C LYS A 100 -7.79 -3.16 -15.32
N TYR A 101 -8.41 -2.52 -14.35
CA TYR A 101 -7.68 -1.77 -13.32
C TYR A 101 -7.17 -2.68 -12.21
N HIS A 102 -5.90 -2.51 -11.84
CA HIS A 102 -5.32 -3.23 -10.71
C HIS A 102 -4.37 -2.36 -9.89
N LEU A 103 -4.33 -2.63 -8.59
CA LEU A 103 -3.26 -2.19 -7.71
C LEU A 103 -2.07 -3.14 -7.82
N ILE A 104 -0.89 -2.66 -7.45
CA ILE A 104 0.31 -3.49 -7.30
C ILE A 104 0.83 -3.45 -5.86
N GLY A 105 1.09 -4.62 -5.26
CA GLY A 105 1.56 -4.76 -3.88
C GLY A 105 2.81 -5.65 -3.78
N ASP A 106 3.43 -5.67 -2.60
CA ASP A 106 4.50 -6.64 -2.31
C ASP A 106 3.94 -8.03 -1.95
N SER A 107 4.84 -8.90 -1.51
CA SER A 107 4.53 -10.20 -0.95
C SER A 107 3.97 -10.16 0.48
N ALA A 108 3.65 -9.01 1.06
CA ALA A 108 2.85 -8.98 2.29
C ALA A 108 1.36 -9.12 1.96
N PHE A 109 0.91 -8.65 0.79
CA PHE A 109 -0.49 -8.68 0.37
C PHE A 109 -0.86 -9.98 -0.38
N ALA A 110 -2.14 -10.35 -0.30
CA ALA A 110 -2.70 -11.48 -1.05
C ALA A 110 -2.99 -11.07 -2.50
N LEU A 111 -2.75 -11.98 -3.45
CA LEU A 111 -3.13 -11.81 -4.85
C LEU A 111 -4.67 -11.75 -4.98
N ARG A 112 -5.19 -10.79 -5.76
CA ARG A 112 -6.63 -10.63 -6.04
C ARG A 112 -6.83 -10.32 -7.52
N THR A 113 -8.07 -10.41 -7.99
CA THR A 113 -8.42 -10.02 -9.37
C THR A 113 -8.12 -8.55 -9.69
N TRP A 114 -8.01 -7.72 -8.66
CA TRP A 114 -7.75 -6.27 -8.71
C TRP A 114 -6.46 -5.85 -7.97
N LEU A 115 -5.65 -6.81 -7.49
CA LEU A 115 -4.37 -6.54 -6.80
C LEU A 115 -3.32 -7.58 -7.22
N ILE A 116 -2.29 -7.14 -7.93
CA ILE A 116 -1.17 -7.97 -8.37
C ILE A 116 -0.06 -7.96 -7.32
N THR A 117 0.44 -9.14 -6.98
CA THR A 117 1.55 -9.35 -6.04
C THR A 117 2.59 -10.28 -6.67
N PRO A 118 3.87 -10.22 -6.24
CA PRO A 118 4.93 -11.00 -6.87
C PRO A 118 4.74 -12.51 -6.64
N TYR A 119 5.19 -13.30 -7.61
CA TYR A 119 5.31 -14.76 -7.46
C TYR A 119 6.27 -15.10 -6.31
N ARG A 120 5.93 -16.12 -5.51
CA ARG A 120 6.71 -16.58 -4.34
C ARG A 120 7.24 -18.01 -4.53
N GLY A 121 8.27 -18.37 -3.75
CA GLY A 121 8.86 -19.71 -3.76
C GLY A 121 9.83 -19.93 -4.92
N ASN A 122 9.80 -21.15 -5.50
CA ASN A 122 10.66 -21.53 -6.62
C ASN A 122 10.17 -20.89 -7.92
N VAL A 123 10.61 -19.66 -8.18
CA VAL A 123 10.20 -18.86 -9.35
C VAL A 123 11.03 -19.14 -10.60
N THR A 124 10.34 -19.33 -11.72
CA THR A 124 10.94 -19.48 -13.06
C THR A 124 11.62 -18.18 -13.52
N ARG A 125 12.48 -18.25 -14.55
CA ARG A 125 13.11 -17.06 -15.14
C ARG A 125 12.09 -16.01 -15.60
N LYS A 126 10.95 -16.43 -16.17
CA LYS A 126 9.86 -15.55 -16.59
C LYS A 126 9.18 -14.86 -15.39
N GLN A 127 8.94 -15.60 -14.31
CA GLN A 127 8.37 -15.04 -13.07
C GLN A 127 9.33 -14.08 -12.36
N LYS A 128 10.64 -14.35 -12.39
CA LYS A 128 11.66 -13.41 -11.90
C LYS A 128 11.61 -12.09 -12.67
N PHE A 129 11.55 -12.18 -14.00
CA PHE A 129 11.42 -10.98 -14.84
C PHE A 129 10.13 -10.19 -14.52
N HIS A 130 9.01 -10.88 -14.36
CA HIS A 130 7.75 -10.28 -13.90
C HIS A 130 7.91 -9.58 -12.54
N ASN A 131 8.46 -10.26 -11.54
CA ASN A 131 8.67 -9.69 -10.19
C ASN A 131 9.60 -8.46 -10.24
N ASN A 132 10.62 -8.47 -11.09
CA ASN A 132 11.52 -7.32 -11.27
C ASN A 132 10.79 -6.12 -11.88
N CYS A 133 9.94 -6.35 -12.88
CA CYS A 133 9.09 -5.28 -13.45
C CYS A 133 8.13 -4.73 -12.40
N LEU A 134 7.46 -5.62 -11.65
CA LEU A 134 6.52 -5.23 -10.59
C LEU A 134 7.22 -4.40 -9.51
N SER A 135 8.41 -4.83 -9.08
CA SER A 135 9.22 -4.09 -8.11
C SER A 135 9.64 -2.71 -8.63
N SER A 136 9.98 -2.61 -9.92
CA SER A 136 10.38 -1.35 -10.55
C SER A 136 9.22 -0.35 -10.58
N ASP A 137 8.01 -0.82 -10.89
CA ASP A 137 6.82 0.03 -10.84
C ASP A 137 6.49 0.47 -9.41
N ARG A 138 6.66 -0.43 -8.43
CA ARG A 138 6.37 -0.12 -7.02
C ARG A 138 7.27 0.96 -6.43
N VAL A 139 8.45 1.26 -6.98
CA VAL A 139 9.33 2.36 -6.50
C VAL A 139 8.57 3.69 -6.29
N LYS A 140 7.50 3.92 -7.06
CA LYS A 140 6.65 5.12 -6.89
C LYS A 140 6.06 5.25 -5.49
N ILE A 141 5.62 4.16 -4.86
CA ILE A 141 5.07 4.24 -3.50
C ILE A 141 6.15 4.57 -2.47
N GLU A 142 7.38 4.10 -2.68
CA GLU A 142 8.51 4.43 -1.82
C GLU A 142 8.83 5.93 -1.90
N HIS A 143 8.80 6.50 -3.12
CA HIS A 143 8.90 7.95 -3.32
C HIS A 143 7.75 8.71 -2.64
N CYS A 144 6.51 8.22 -2.72
CA CYS A 144 5.38 8.82 -2.02
C CYS A 144 5.59 8.83 -0.51
N PHE A 145 6.05 7.72 0.07
CA PHE A 145 6.38 7.67 1.50
C PHE A 145 7.52 8.60 1.87
N GLY A 146 8.56 8.69 1.03
CA GLY A 146 9.66 9.64 1.20
C GLY A 146 9.15 11.09 1.23
N ALA A 147 8.32 11.47 0.26
CA ALA A 147 7.70 12.79 0.20
C ALA A 147 6.79 13.05 1.40
N TYR A 148 5.96 12.08 1.80
CA TYR A 148 5.08 12.20 2.97
C TYR A 148 5.86 12.40 4.26
N LYS A 149 6.88 11.56 4.52
CA LYS A 149 7.75 11.67 5.70
C LYS A 149 8.63 12.93 5.67
N GLY A 150 9.00 13.41 4.49
CA GLY A 150 9.78 14.64 4.30
C GLY A 150 8.95 15.91 4.54
N ARG A 151 7.71 15.95 4.04
CA ARG A 151 6.78 17.06 4.24
C ARG A 151 6.33 17.18 5.69
N TRP A 152 6.07 16.04 6.33
CA TRP A 152 5.61 15.99 7.71
C TRP A 152 6.70 15.49 8.65
N ARG A 153 7.80 16.26 8.81
CA ARG A 153 8.89 15.89 9.74
C ARG A 153 8.41 15.62 11.17
N ARG A 154 7.33 16.28 11.62
CA ARG A 154 6.67 15.98 12.92
C ARG A 154 6.03 14.60 12.98
N VAL A 155 5.60 14.04 11.85
CA VAL A 155 5.05 12.68 11.80
C VAL A 155 6.16 11.67 12.12
N GLN A 156 7.43 11.95 11.83
CA GLN A 156 8.54 11.04 12.20
C GLN A 156 8.72 10.88 13.72
N TYR A 157 8.13 11.78 14.52
CA TYR A 157 8.18 11.77 15.98
C TYR A 157 6.87 12.31 16.56
N ILE A 158 5.82 11.50 16.54
CA ILE A 158 4.62 11.83 17.32
C ILE A 158 4.95 11.51 18.78
N LYS A 159 5.06 12.57 19.59
CA LYS A 159 5.17 12.49 21.05
C LYS A 159 3.84 12.10 21.66
#